data_AF-A0A506PM18-F1
#
_entry.id   AF-A0A506PM18-F1
#
_cell.length_a   1.000
_cell.length_b   1.000
_cell.length_c   1.000
_cell.angle_alpha   90.00
_cell.angle_beta   90.00
_cell.angle_gamma   90.00
#
_symmetry.space_group_name_H-M   'P 1'
#
loop_
_entity.id
_entity.type
_entity.pdbx_description
1 polymer ?
#
loop_
_entity_poly.entity_id
_entity_poly.type
_entity_poly.pdbx_seq_one_letter_code
_entity_poly.pdbx_strand_id
1 'polypeptide(L)' 'MKRKVFSVLCLICFCIVIGSNKLTTSTDCIEETFDAMDEMDDLGYSDLAASCMGNFVLAACQGWPVTIEEAEICFDL' A
#
# COMPACT_ATOMS: atom_id res chain seq x y z
N MET A 1 -12.65 2.80 -14.69
CA MET A 1 -11.87 3.82 -13.95
C MET A 1 -12.35 4.03 -12.51
N LYS A 2 -13.66 4.27 -12.24
CA LYS A 2 -14.16 4.48 -10.84
C LYS A 2 -13.94 3.32 -9.85
N ARG A 3 -13.85 2.07 -10.34
CA ARG A 3 -13.54 0.90 -9.49
C ARG A 3 -12.10 0.90 -8.97
N LYS A 4 -11.13 1.34 -9.78
CA LYS A 4 -9.71 1.39 -9.38
C LYS A 4 -9.53 2.37 -8.21
N VAL A 5 -10.07 3.57 -8.32
CA VAL A 5 -9.98 4.62 -7.28
C VAL A 5 -10.58 4.18 -5.93
N PHE A 6 -11.66 3.40 -5.94
CA PHE A 6 -12.28 2.90 -4.70
C PHE A 6 -11.43 1.81 -4.02
N SER A 7 -10.85 0.88 -4.79
CA SER A 7 -9.92 -0.13 -4.24
C SER A 7 -8.64 0.52 -3.71
N VAL A 8 -8.13 1.54 -4.41
CA VAL A 8 -6.97 2.33 -3.98
C VAL A 8 -7.22 3.06 -2.66
N LEU A 9 -8.36 3.73 -2.53
CA LEU A 9 -8.73 4.38 -1.27
C LEU A 9 -8.91 3.39 -0.13
N CYS A 10 -9.44 2.19 -0.41
CA CYS A 10 -9.53 1.13 0.60
C CYS A 10 -8.15 0.63 1.04
N LEU A 11 -7.21 0.43 0.11
CA LEU A 11 -5.81 0.06 0.40
C LEU A 11 -5.12 1.12 1.27
N ILE A 12 -5.23 2.39 0.90
CA ILE A 12 -4.64 3.49 1.66
C ILE A 12 -5.27 3.58 3.07
N CYS A 13 -6.60 3.48 3.17
CA CYS A 13 -7.27 3.45 4.47
C CYS A 13 -6.84 2.23 5.32
N PHE A 14 -6.63 1.07 4.69
CA PHE A 14 -6.13 -0.13 5.36
C PHE A 14 -4.69 0.09 5.88
N CYS A 15 -3.79 0.62 5.06
CA CYS A 15 -2.42 0.96 5.46
C CYS A 15 -2.36 1.98 6.61
N ILE A 16 -3.24 3.00 6.59
CA ILE A 16 -3.33 3.98 7.68
C ILE A 16 -3.83 3.30 8.98
N VAL A 17 -4.76 2.35 8.89
CA VAL A 17 -5.23 1.57 10.05
C VAL A 17 -4.15 0.64 10.59
N ILE A 18 -3.32 0.05 9.72
CA ILE A 18 -2.16 -0.78 10.10
C ILE A 18 -1.11 0.06 10.83
N GLY A 19 -0.74 1.22 10.27
CA GLY A 19 0.21 2.15 10.90
C GLY A 19 -0.31 2.72 12.22
N SER A 20 -1.62 2.88 12.36
CA SER A 20 -2.26 3.37 13.61
C SER A 20 -2.33 2.30 14.71
N ASN A 21 -2.34 1.02 14.35
CA ASN A 21 -2.45 -0.08 15.31
C ASN A 21 -1.11 -0.66 15.76
N LYS A 22 0.03 -0.24 15.19
CA LYS A 22 1.35 -0.87 15.42
C LYS A 22 1.18 -2.40 15.43
N LEU A 23 0.93 -3.01 14.27
CA LEU A 23 1.09 -4.46 14.15
C LEU A 23 2.56 -4.79 14.45
N THR A 24 2.81 -5.15 15.72
CA THR A 24 4.14 -5.31 16.33
C THR A 24 4.85 -6.60 15.93
N THR A 25 4.39 -7.30 14.91
CA THR A 25 4.98 -8.54 14.40
C THR A 25 5.48 -8.32 12.99
N SER A 26 6.81 -8.36 12.82
CA SER A 26 7.48 -7.99 11.56
C SER A 26 7.19 -8.94 10.39
N THR A 27 6.48 -10.04 10.63
CA THR A 27 6.15 -11.05 9.62
C THR A 27 4.86 -10.68 8.87
N ASP A 28 3.81 -10.31 9.61
CA ASP A 28 2.52 -9.88 9.04
C ASP A 28 2.69 -8.61 8.18
N CYS A 29 3.57 -7.71 8.62
CA CYS A 29 3.93 -6.48 7.92
C CYS A 29 4.57 -6.70 6.54
N ILE A 30 5.39 -7.76 6.44
CA ILE A 30 6.06 -8.14 5.20
C ILE A 30 5.05 -8.85 4.28
N GLU A 31 4.19 -9.71 4.83
CA GLU A 31 3.12 -10.35 4.06
C GLU A 31 2.16 -9.31 3.47
N GLU A 32 1.69 -8.34 4.25
CA GLU A 32 0.81 -7.27 3.74
C GLU A 32 1.49 -6.39 2.67
N THR A 33 2.81 -6.26 2.72
CA THR A 33 3.57 -5.57 1.69
C THR A 33 3.49 -6.33 0.36
N PHE A 34 3.67 -7.66 0.39
CA PHE A 34 3.56 -8.49 -0.81
C PHE A 34 2.11 -8.59 -1.30
N ASP A 35 1.14 -8.71 -0.40
CA ASP A 35 -0.28 -8.73 -0.76
C ASP A 35 -0.70 -7.44 -1.48
N ALA A 36 -0.20 -6.28 -1.03
CA ALA A 36 -0.45 -5.00 -1.70
C ALA A 36 0.19 -4.94 -3.10
N MET A 37 1.36 -5.56 -3.29
CA MET A 37 2.02 -5.66 -4.60
C MET A 37 1.25 -6.59 -5.55
N ASP A 38 0.79 -7.73 -5.06
CA ASP A 38 0.02 -8.71 -5.84
C ASP A 38 -1.34 -8.12 -6.26
N GLU A 39 -2.04 -7.43 -5.37
CA GLU A 39 -3.29 -6.73 -5.69
C GLU A 39 -3.06 -5.63 -6.75
N MET A 40 -1.92 -4.95 -6.72
CA MET A 40 -1.57 -3.95 -7.74
C MET A 40 -1.36 -4.59 -9.12
N ASP A 41 -0.68 -5.74 -9.18
CA ASP A 41 -0.49 -6.50 -10.42
C ASP A 41 -1.84 -7.02 -10.96
N ASP A 42 -2.70 -7.56 -10.09
CA ASP A 42 -4.06 -8.00 -10.44
C ASP A 42 -4.93 -6.85 -10.98
N LEU A 43 -4.70 -5.62 -10.52
CA LEU A 43 -5.35 -4.41 -11.02
C LEU A 43 -4.74 -3.88 -12.34
N GLY A 44 -3.67 -4.50 -12.81
CA GLY A 44 -2.94 -4.18 -14.04
C GLY A 44 -2.12 -2.91 -13.94
N TYR A 45 -1.56 -2.62 -12.76
CA TYR A 45 -0.53 -1.60 -12.60
C TYR A 45 0.84 -2.14 -13.00
N SER A 46 1.80 -1.25 -13.24
CA SER A 46 3.17 -1.65 -13.61
C SER A 46 3.91 -2.27 -12.41
N ASP A 47 4.91 -3.13 -12.66
CA ASP A 47 5.80 -3.64 -11.61
C ASP A 47 6.44 -2.51 -10.79
N LEU A 48 6.68 -1.36 -11.42
CA LEU A 48 7.22 -0.17 -10.78
C LEU A 48 6.21 0.45 -9.81
N ALA A 49 4.95 0.59 -10.24
CA ALA A 49 3.86 1.04 -9.38
C ALA A 49 3.63 0.08 -8.21
N ALA A 50 3.57 -1.24 -8.48
CA ALA A 50 3.43 -2.27 -7.45
C ALA A 50 4.57 -2.17 -6.42
N SER A 51 5.82 -2.11 -6.88
CA SER A 51 7.00 -1.95 -6.00
C SER A 51 6.97 -0.65 -5.18
N CYS A 52 6.47 0.45 -5.78
CA CYS A 52 6.28 1.72 -5.06
C CYS A 52 5.25 1.55 -3.94
N MET A 53 4.10 0.92 -4.23
CA MET A 53 3.06 0.65 -3.24
C MET A 53 3.55 -0.29 -2.14
N GLY A 54 4.30 -1.33 -2.47
CA GLY A 54 4.90 -2.21 -1.46
C GLY A 54 5.80 -1.43 -0.48
N ASN A 55 6.65 -0.54 -0.98
CA ASN A 55 7.49 0.31 -0.11
C ASN A 55 6.65 1.28 0.74
N PHE A 56 5.57 1.81 0.19
CA PHE A 56 4.62 2.65 0.93
C PHE A 56 3.97 1.90 2.09
N VAL A 57 3.48 0.68 1.84
CA VAL A 57 2.88 -0.19 2.88
C VAL A 57 3.91 -0.54 3.95
N LEU A 58 5.13 -0.92 3.54
CA LEU A 58 6.22 -1.22 4.47
C LEU A 58 6.59 -0.03 5.35
N ALA A 59 6.66 1.18 4.78
CA ALA A 59 6.95 2.40 5.52
C ALA A 59 5.84 2.71 6.55
N ALA A 60 4.58 2.64 6.13
CA ALA A 60 3.42 2.83 6.99
C ALA A 60 3.42 1.84 8.16
N CYS A 61 3.70 0.57 7.86
CA CYS A 61 3.72 -0.50 8.85
C CYS A 61 4.90 -0.39 9.84
N GLN A 62 6.05 0.11 9.39
CA GLN A 62 7.19 0.46 10.26
C GLN A 62 6.93 1.71 11.11
N GLY A 63 5.77 2.36 10.96
CA GLY A 63 5.39 3.56 11.71
C GLY A 63 6.03 4.84 11.17
N TRP A 64 6.52 4.82 9.93
CA TRP A 64 6.90 6.06 9.25
C TRP A 64 5.64 6.84 8.90
N PRO A 65 5.69 8.18 9.02
CA PRO A 65 4.60 9.00 8.53
C PRO A 65 4.56 8.89 7.01
N VAL A 66 3.41 8.46 6.49
CA VAL A 66 3.14 8.42 5.05
C VAL A 66 1.87 9.21 4.75
N THR A 67 1.78 9.81 3.56
CA THR A 67 0.62 10.61 3.15
C THR A 67 -0.14 9.96 1.99
N ILE A 68 -1.39 10.38 1.81
CA ILE A 68 -2.22 9.95 0.67
C ILE A 68 -1.55 10.36 -0.65
N GLU A 69 -0.92 11.53 -0.70
CA GLU A 69 -0.25 12.05 -1.90
C GLU A 69 0.94 11.17 -2.30
N GLU A 70 1.67 10.61 -1.34
CA GLU A 70 2.76 9.66 -1.61
C GLU A 70 2.25 8.34 -2.20
N ALA A 71 1.07 7.88 -1.77
CA ALA A 71 0.42 6.72 -2.37
C ALA A 71 -0.08 7.01 -3.79
N GLU A 72 -0.65 8.20 -4.04
CA GLU A 72 -1.11 8.64 -5.36
C GLU A 72 0.03 8.64 -6.39
N ILE A 73 1.22 9.07 -6.00
CA ILE A 73 2.41 8.99 -6.87
C ILE A 73 2.64 7.55 -7.34
N CYS A 74 2.50 6.56 -6.46
CA CYS A 74 2.69 5.15 -6.83
C CYS A 74 1.66 4.65 -7.84
N PHE A 75 0.42 5.17 -7.82
CA PHE A 75 -0.62 4.79 -8.79
C PHE A 75 -0.45 5.44 -10.16
N ASP A 76 0.36 6.48 -10.24
CA ASP A 76 0.66 7.20 -11.49
C ASP A 76 1.92 6.69 -12.20
N LEU A 77 2.62 5.69 -11.63
CA LEU A 77 3.75 4.95 -12.23
C LEU A 77 3.30 3.77 -13.10
#